data_AF-A0A5N6V3S0-F1
#
_entry.id   AF-A0A5N6V3S0-F1
#
_cell.length_a   1.000
_cell.length_b   1.000
_cell.length_c   1.000
_cell.angle_alpha   90.00
_cell.angle_beta   90.00
_cell.angle_gamma   90.00
#
_symmetry.space_group_name_H-M   'P 1'
#
loop_
_entity.id
_entity.type
_entity.pdbx_description
1 polymer ?
#
loop_
_entity_poly.entity_id
_entity_poly.type
_entity_poly.pdbx_seq_one_letter_code
_entity_poly.pdbx_strand_id
1 'polypeptide(L)'
;MTSRLVLVIGDLFIPDRAPDLPAKFRKLLTPGKIGQILCLGNLTDRSTFEFLRGIAPDLQLVKGDFDVDSPNLPLSKVVTHGSLRIGLTHGHTIIPPGDAEALLIAARQMDVDILLWGGAHRFDAFEMEGRFFITPGSATGALSTGYWPEGEEPTPSFCLMDIQGDVLVLYVYQLKTDANGVETVAVEKVSFRKNSVQS
;
A
#
# COMPACT_ATOMS: atom_id res chain seq x y z
N MET A 1 14.31 0.29 21.10
CA MET A 1 13.26 -0.33 20.28
C MET A 1 13.89 -0.63 18.94
N THR A 2 13.88 -1.88 18.50
CA THR A 2 14.37 -2.21 17.14
C THR A 2 13.47 -1.50 16.14
N SER A 3 14.02 -0.65 15.26
CA SER A 3 13.23 -0.02 14.19
C SER A 3 12.73 -1.14 13.29
N ARG A 4 11.42 -1.42 13.33
CA ARG A 4 10.82 -2.45 12.49
C ARG A 4 10.13 -1.76 11.32
N LEU A 5 10.40 -2.26 10.12
CA LEU A 5 9.81 -1.76 8.89
C LEU A 5 8.30 -2.06 8.88
N VAL A 6 7.53 -1.15 8.30
CA VAL A 6 6.09 -1.32 8.07
C VAL A 6 5.87 -1.65 6.59
N LEU A 7 5.31 -2.81 6.30
CA LEU A 7 4.94 -3.20 4.93
C LEU A 7 3.60 -2.56 4.56
N VAL A 8 3.54 -1.92 3.39
CA VAL A 8 2.29 -1.47 2.77
C VAL A 8 2.05 -2.29 1.52
N ILE A 9 0.92 -2.99 1.47
CA ILE A 9 0.59 -3.93 0.41
C ILE A 9 -0.93 -3.94 0.14
N GLY A 10 -1.36 -4.17 -1.08
CA GLY A 10 -2.78 -4.20 -1.44
C GLY A 10 -2.99 -4.67 -2.86
N ASP A 11 -4.26 -4.81 -3.24
CA ASP A 11 -4.67 -5.18 -4.60
C ASP A 11 -3.98 -6.47 -5.08
N LEU A 12 -4.06 -7.53 -4.26
CA LEU A 12 -3.46 -8.84 -4.58
C LEU A 12 -4.35 -9.63 -5.54
N PHE A 13 -5.67 -9.62 -5.31
CA PHE A 13 -6.68 -10.31 -6.13
C PHE A 13 -6.37 -11.80 -6.38
N ILE A 14 -5.95 -12.51 -5.33
CA ILE A 14 -5.66 -13.94 -5.41
C ILE A 14 -6.91 -14.72 -4.96
N PRO A 15 -7.46 -15.64 -5.77
CA PRO A 15 -6.94 -16.17 -7.03
C PRO A 15 -7.52 -15.51 -8.31
N ASP A 16 -8.45 -14.57 -8.17
CA ASP A 16 -9.34 -14.14 -9.26
C ASP A 16 -8.62 -13.43 -10.42
N ARG A 17 -7.59 -12.63 -10.13
CA ARG A 17 -6.81 -11.90 -11.15
C ARG A 17 -5.34 -12.29 -11.19
N ALA A 18 -4.84 -12.92 -10.14
CA ALA A 18 -3.46 -13.39 -10.07
C ALA A 18 -3.39 -14.74 -9.35
N PRO A 19 -2.55 -15.68 -9.83
CA PRO A 19 -2.42 -16.99 -9.19
C PRO A 19 -1.62 -16.93 -7.88
N ASP A 20 -0.60 -16.07 -7.80
CA ASP A 20 0.24 -15.91 -6.61
C ASP A 20 1.08 -14.60 -6.68
N LEU A 21 1.71 -14.22 -5.57
CA LEU A 21 2.75 -13.20 -5.53
C LEU A 21 3.97 -13.62 -6.36
N PRO A 22 4.64 -12.67 -7.06
CA PRO A 22 5.89 -12.95 -7.75
C PRO A 22 6.94 -13.58 -6.83
N ALA A 23 7.63 -14.61 -7.31
CA ALA A 23 8.57 -15.39 -6.50
C ALA A 23 9.70 -14.53 -5.90
N LYS A 24 10.10 -13.45 -6.58
CA LYS A 24 11.09 -12.49 -6.06
C LYS A 24 10.56 -11.71 -4.86
N PHE A 25 9.29 -11.31 -4.87
CA PHE A 25 8.65 -10.62 -3.75
C PHE A 25 8.46 -11.54 -2.56
N ARG A 26 8.01 -12.78 -2.79
CA ARG A 26 7.89 -13.79 -1.72
C ARG A 26 9.21 -14.03 -0.98
N LYS A 27 10.36 -13.96 -1.68
CA LYS A 27 11.70 -14.05 -1.06
C LYS A 27 12.11 -12.82 -0.25
N LEU A 28 11.56 -11.65 -0.54
CA LEU A 28 11.82 -10.41 0.19
C LEU A 28 10.94 -10.29 1.44
N LEU A 29 9.71 -10.79 1.35
CA LEU A 29 8.72 -10.78 2.42
C LEU A 29 8.95 -11.95 3.40
N THR A 30 10.09 -11.94 4.10
CA THR A 30 10.41 -12.97 5.10
C THR A 30 10.08 -12.50 6.52
N PRO A 31 9.62 -13.40 7.40
CA PRO A 31 9.41 -13.08 8.81
C PRO A 31 10.68 -12.51 9.48
N GLY A 32 10.48 -11.62 10.45
CA GLY A 32 11.54 -11.07 11.30
C GLY A 32 12.10 -9.70 10.87
N LYS A 33 11.94 -9.30 9.61
CA LYS A 33 12.32 -7.95 9.13
C LYS A 33 11.19 -6.93 9.26
N ILE A 34 9.95 -7.37 9.00
CA ILE A 34 8.75 -6.55 8.99
C ILE A 34 8.08 -6.65 10.36
N GLY A 35 7.80 -5.50 10.98
CA GLY A 35 7.15 -5.44 12.29
C GLY A 35 5.64 -5.37 12.23
N GLN A 36 5.13 -4.73 11.18
CA GLN A 36 3.71 -4.50 10.97
C GLN A 36 3.41 -4.50 9.47
N ILE A 37 2.20 -4.93 9.11
CA ILE A 37 1.68 -4.91 7.75
C ILE A 37 0.41 -4.05 7.73
N LEU A 38 0.38 -3.07 6.84
CA LEU A 38 -0.76 -2.24 6.50
C LEU A 38 -1.27 -2.69 5.14
N CYS A 39 -2.36 -3.45 5.17
CA CYS A 39 -2.97 -4.01 3.99
C CYS A 39 -4.17 -3.16 3.53
N LEU A 40 -4.16 -2.75 2.27
CA LEU A 40 -5.18 -1.89 1.69
C LEU A 40 -6.38 -2.65 1.12
N GLY A 41 -6.48 -3.96 1.31
CA GLY A 41 -7.60 -4.79 0.86
C GLY A 41 -7.35 -5.49 -0.48
N ASN A 42 -8.41 -6.14 -0.98
CA ASN A 42 -8.42 -7.00 -2.17
C ASN A 42 -7.46 -8.18 -2.06
N LEU A 43 -7.62 -8.95 -0.97
CA LEU A 43 -6.92 -10.23 -0.78
C LEU A 43 -7.71 -11.39 -1.41
N THR A 44 -9.03 -11.33 -1.33
CA THR A 44 -10.03 -12.29 -1.82
C THR A 44 -9.99 -13.71 -1.23
N ASP A 45 -8.82 -14.26 -0.87
CA ASP A 45 -8.72 -15.61 -0.28
C ASP A 45 -8.21 -15.64 1.17
N ARG A 46 -8.46 -16.78 1.83
CA ARG A 46 -7.99 -17.04 3.19
C ARG A 46 -6.49 -17.38 3.24
N SER A 47 -5.96 -18.04 2.21
CA SER A 47 -4.54 -18.41 2.13
C SER A 47 -3.62 -17.21 2.15
N THR A 48 -3.97 -16.15 1.41
CA THR A 48 -3.18 -14.91 1.38
C THR A 48 -3.24 -14.18 2.71
N PHE A 49 -4.40 -14.17 3.38
CA PHE A 49 -4.52 -13.63 4.73
C PHE A 49 -3.61 -14.37 5.73
N GLU A 50 -3.64 -15.70 5.72
CA GLU A 50 -2.79 -16.53 6.59
C GLU A 50 -1.30 -16.34 6.27
N PHE A 51 -0.95 -16.19 4.99
CA PHE A 51 0.42 -15.87 4.55
C PHE A 51 0.90 -14.52 5.11
N LEU A 52 0.12 -13.44 4.96
CA LEU A 52 0.48 -12.13 5.51
C LEU A 52 0.61 -12.17 7.03
N ARG A 53 -0.29 -12.88 7.71
CA ARG A 53 -0.24 -13.04 9.17
C ARG A 53 0.97 -13.86 9.63
N GLY A 54 1.48 -14.76 8.79
CA GLY A 54 2.74 -15.48 9.02
C GLY A 54 3.98 -14.59 8.91
N ILE A 55 3.93 -13.50 8.13
CA ILE A 55 5.05 -12.56 7.97
C ILE A 55 5.19 -11.66 9.20
N ALA A 56 4.10 -11.04 9.64
CA ALA A 56 4.09 -10.18 10.82
C ALA A 56 2.82 -10.39 11.66
N PRO A 57 2.94 -10.46 13.01
CA PRO A 57 1.78 -10.65 13.88
C PRO A 57 0.86 -9.43 13.94
N ASP A 58 1.39 -8.23 13.69
CA ASP A 58 0.63 -6.99 13.63
C ASP A 58 0.19 -6.72 12.19
N LEU A 59 -0.98 -7.24 11.83
CA LEU A 59 -1.59 -7.10 10.50
C LEU A 59 -2.84 -6.24 10.61
N GLN A 60 -2.81 -5.08 9.96
CA GLN A 60 -3.91 -4.13 9.87
C GLN A 60 -4.48 -4.20 8.46
N LEU A 61 -5.77 -4.47 8.32
CA LEU A 61 -6.44 -4.52 7.02
C LEU A 61 -7.59 -3.52 6.97
N VAL A 62 -7.81 -2.98 5.78
CA VAL A 62 -9.07 -2.33 5.39
C VAL A 62 -9.75 -3.14 4.30
N LYS A 63 -11.05 -2.94 4.15
CA LYS A 63 -11.88 -3.66 3.19
C LYS A 63 -11.64 -3.15 1.77
N GLY A 64 -11.30 -4.05 0.84
CA GLY A 64 -11.38 -3.81 -0.59
C GLY A 64 -12.77 -4.07 -1.16
N ASP A 65 -13.02 -3.57 -2.37
CA ASP A 65 -14.29 -3.75 -3.08
C ASP A 65 -14.58 -5.21 -3.45
N PHE A 66 -13.55 -6.05 -3.60
CA PHE A 66 -13.67 -7.48 -3.89
C PHE A 66 -13.57 -8.38 -2.65
N ASP A 67 -13.33 -7.83 -1.45
CA ASP A 67 -13.33 -8.60 -0.19
C ASP A 67 -14.78 -8.86 0.32
N VAL A 68 -15.59 -9.49 -0.53
CA VAL A 68 -17.03 -9.72 -0.31
C VAL A 68 -17.32 -10.65 0.88
N ASP A 69 -16.48 -11.65 1.10
CA ASP A 69 -16.61 -12.64 2.17
C ASP A 69 -16.14 -12.12 3.54
N SER A 70 -15.64 -10.89 3.59
CA SER A 70 -15.11 -10.26 4.80
C SER A 70 -15.88 -9.00 5.20
N PRO A 71 -17.19 -9.09 5.54
CA PRO A 71 -18.03 -7.93 5.82
C PRO A 71 -17.61 -7.16 7.09
N ASN A 72 -16.89 -7.81 7.99
CA ASN A 72 -16.44 -7.21 9.27
C ASN A 72 -15.16 -6.37 9.13
N LEU A 73 -14.56 -6.30 7.94
CA LEU A 73 -13.39 -5.45 7.72
C LEU A 73 -13.80 -3.96 7.70
N PRO A 74 -13.03 -3.09 8.37
CA PRO A 74 -13.32 -1.66 8.37
C PRO A 74 -13.02 -1.05 7.00
N LEU A 75 -13.81 -0.07 6.57
CA LEU A 75 -13.57 0.68 5.33
C LEU A 75 -12.35 1.59 5.42
N SER A 76 -12.10 2.14 6.61
CA SER A 76 -10.93 2.96 6.89
C SER A 76 -10.38 2.67 8.28
N LYS A 77 -9.08 2.89 8.45
CA LYS A 77 -8.39 2.70 9.73
C LYS A 77 -7.30 3.74 9.91
N VAL A 78 -7.02 4.12 11.15
CA VAL A 78 -5.91 5.01 11.49
C VAL A 78 -4.95 4.27 12.41
N VAL A 79 -3.66 4.34 12.09
CA VAL A 79 -2.57 3.84 12.92
C VAL A 79 -1.59 4.97 13.21
N THR A 80 -0.99 4.95 14.40
CA THR A 80 -0.09 6.02 14.84
C THR A 80 1.30 5.47 15.08
N HIS A 81 2.29 6.06 14.42
CA HIS A 81 3.71 5.74 14.59
C HIS A 81 4.46 7.00 15.01
N GLY A 82 4.89 7.07 16.27
CA GLY A 82 5.52 8.28 16.80
C GLY A 82 4.57 9.47 16.74
N SER A 83 4.96 10.52 16.02
CA SER A 83 4.16 11.75 15.82
C SER A 83 3.33 11.75 14.53
N LEU A 84 3.43 10.67 13.74
CA LEU A 84 2.75 10.52 12.45
C LEU A 84 1.48 9.69 12.61
N ARG A 85 0.36 10.24 12.14
CA ARG A 85 -0.90 9.52 11.98
C ARG A 85 -1.05 9.07 10.53
N ILE A 86 -1.25 7.78 10.35
CA ILE A 86 -1.34 7.12 9.04
C ILE A 86 -2.76 6.58 8.88
N GLY A 87 -3.47 7.10 7.87
CA GLY A 87 -4.77 6.60 7.45
C GLY A 87 -4.62 5.49 6.43
N LEU A 88 -5.49 4.50 6.49
CA LEU A 88 -5.63 3.42 5.52
C LEU A 88 -7.05 3.49 4.95
N THR A 89 -7.15 3.35 3.63
CA THR A 89 -8.40 3.15 2.90
C THR A 89 -8.11 2.37 1.62
N HIS A 90 -9.07 1.61 1.09
CA HIS A 90 -8.88 0.98 -0.22
C HIS A 90 -9.10 1.98 -1.36
N GLY A 91 -9.85 3.06 -1.16
CA GLY A 91 -10.07 4.09 -2.17
C GLY A 91 -11.32 3.91 -3.04
N HIS A 92 -11.93 2.72 -3.09
CA HIS A 92 -13.21 2.51 -3.82
C HIS A 92 -14.39 3.35 -3.27
N THR A 93 -14.28 3.84 -2.05
CA THR A 93 -15.27 4.74 -1.43
C THR A 93 -15.02 6.22 -1.75
N ILE A 94 -13.91 6.55 -2.41
CA ILE A 94 -13.50 7.93 -2.74
C ILE A 94 -13.87 8.20 -4.19
N ILE A 95 -14.69 9.24 -4.40
CA ILE A 95 -15.22 9.60 -5.72
C ILE A 95 -14.89 11.07 -5.99
N PRO A 96 -14.23 11.40 -7.11
CA PRO A 96 -13.73 10.48 -8.15
C PRO A 96 -12.55 9.61 -7.69
N PRO A 97 -12.39 8.38 -8.21
CA PRO A 97 -11.25 7.52 -7.88
C PRO A 97 -9.91 8.17 -8.24
N GLY A 98 -8.98 8.21 -7.30
CA GLY A 98 -7.63 8.76 -7.51
C GLY A 98 -7.56 10.28 -7.63
N ASP A 99 -8.66 11.00 -7.40
CA ASP A 99 -8.66 12.47 -7.40
C ASP A 99 -7.93 13.02 -6.15
N ALA A 100 -6.97 13.91 -6.36
CA ALA A 100 -6.11 14.42 -5.29
C ALA A 100 -6.91 15.21 -4.24
N GLU A 101 -7.87 16.03 -4.67
CA GLU A 101 -8.71 16.84 -3.75
C GLU A 101 -9.65 15.94 -2.94
N ALA A 102 -10.24 14.91 -3.56
CA ALA A 102 -11.06 13.92 -2.86
C ALA A 102 -10.24 13.14 -1.81
N LEU A 103 -9.00 12.74 -2.14
CA LEU A 103 -8.07 12.12 -1.20
C LEU A 103 -7.73 13.06 -0.03
N LEU A 104 -7.51 14.35 -0.30
CA LEU A 104 -7.25 15.35 0.73
C LEU A 104 -8.43 15.54 1.67
N ILE A 105 -9.66 15.55 1.15
CA ILE A 105 -10.88 15.59 1.98
C ILE A 105 -10.92 14.36 2.90
N ALA A 106 -10.66 13.16 2.38
CA ALA A 106 -10.62 11.94 3.19
C ALA A 106 -9.52 12.00 4.27
N ALA A 107 -8.32 12.48 3.93
CA ALA A 107 -7.22 12.64 4.87
C ALA A 107 -7.55 13.65 5.99
N ARG A 108 -8.22 14.76 5.65
CA ARG A 108 -8.71 15.75 6.63
C ARG A 108 -9.79 15.17 7.54
N GLN A 109 -10.73 14.39 7.00
CA GLN A 109 -11.78 13.72 7.79
C GLN A 109 -11.20 12.71 8.79
N MET A 110 -10.16 11.98 8.38
CA MET A 110 -9.47 11.01 9.26
C MET A 110 -8.45 11.67 10.21
N ASP A 111 -8.17 12.96 10.01
CA ASP A 111 -7.16 13.74 10.72
C ASP A 111 -5.79 13.03 10.70
N VAL A 112 -5.29 12.76 9.50
CA VAL A 112 -4.03 12.03 9.27
C VAL A 112 -2.98 12.89 8.57
N ASP A 113 -1.71 12.57 8.85
CA ASP A 113 -0.55 13.17 8.19
C ASP A 113 -0.21 12.44 6.88
N ILE A 114 -0.43 11.12 6.87
CA ILE A 114 -0.18 10.26 5.73
C ILE A 114 -1.47 9.50 5.40
N LEU A 115 -1.86 9.45 4.14
CA LEU A 115 -2.98 8.63 3.66
C LEU A 115 -2.46 7.54 2.71
N LEU A 116 -2.65 6.28 3.11
CA LEU A 116 -2.44 5.11 2.29
C LEU A 116 -3.75 4.74 1.60
N TRP A 117 -3.73 4.66 0.27
CA TRP A 117 -4.91 4.36 -0.55
C TRP A 117 -4.61 3.33 -1.64
N GLY A 118 -5.61 2.53 -2.04
CA GLY A 118 -5.48 1.45 -3.03
C GLY A 118 -6.35 1.69 -4.28
N GLY A 119 -6.55 0.65 -5.10
CA GLY A 119 -7.44 0.67 -6.26
C GLY A 119 -6.83 1.27 -7.53
N ALA A 120 -5.72 1.99 -7.43
CA ALA A 120 -4.99 2.49 -8.60
C ALA A 120 -4.22 1.40 -9.35
N HIS A 121 -3.80 0.33 -8.66
CA HIS A 121 -2.89 -0.71 -9.17
C HIS A 121 -1.54 -0.20 -9.71
N ARG A 122 -1.27 1.09 -9.56
CA ARG A 122 -0.01 1.76 -9.87
C ARG A 122 0.54 2.39 -8.60
N PHE A 123 1.86 2.32 -8.45
CA PHE A 123 2.55 3.06 -7.42
C PHE A 123 2.52 4.56 -7.72
N ASP A 124 2.20 5.36 -6.71
CA ASP A 124 2.26 6.81 -6.75
C ASP A 124 2.45 7.34 -5.33
N ALA A 125 3.21 8.42 -5.21
CA ALA A 125 3.46 9.08 -3.94
C ALA A 125 3.66 10.58 -4.14
N PHE A 126 2.83 11.38 -3.46
CA PHE A 126 2.86 12.84 -3.61
C PHE A 126 2.56 13.54 -2.28
N GLU A 127 3.01 14.78 -2.17
CA GLU A 127 2.71 15.66 -1.04
C GLU A 127 1.70 16.72 -1.46
N MET A 128 0.67 16.94 -0.63
CA MET A 128 -0.31 18.00 -0.85
C MET A 128 -0.76 18.59 0.48
N GLU A 129 -0.70 19.92 0.59
CA GLU A 129 -0.98 20.69 1.81
C GLU A 129 -0.30 20.13 3.09
N GLY A 130 0.97 19.75 2.98
CA GLY A 130 1.76 19.22 4.11
C GLY A 130 1.34 17.82 4.57
N ARG A 131 0.53 17.10 3.79
CA ARG A 131 0.19 15.69 3.97
C ARG A 131 0.79 14.85 2.87
N PHE A 132 1.06 13.59 3.17
CA PHE A 132 1.68 12.66 2.25
C PHE A 132 0.70 11.57 1.81
N PHE A 133 0.56 11.36 0.52
CA PHE A 133 -0.35 10.38 -0.08
C PHE A 133 0.47 9.30 -0.74
N ILE A 134 0.14 8.04 -0.47
CA ILE A 134 0.88 6.88 -0.99
C ILE A 134 -0.11 5.83 -1.47
N THR A 135 0.06 5.36 -2.70
CA THR A 135 -0.52 4.09 -3.17
C THR A 135 0.61 3.10 -3.45
N PRO A 136 0.59 1.89 -2.85
CA PRO A 136 1.63 0.89 -3.05
C PRO A 136 1.57 0.22 -4.43
N GLY A 137 0.49 0.44 -5.19
CA GLY A 137 0.18 -0.33 -6.40
C GLY A 137 -0.37 -1.73 -6.08
N SER A 138 -0.34 -2.61 -7.07
CA SER A 138 -0.75 -4.02 -6.91
C SER A 138 0.47 -4.91 -6.69
N ALA A 139 0.48 -5.68 -5.60
CA ALA A 139 1.61 -6.56 -5.28
C ALA A 139 1.78 -7.74 -6.25
N THR A 140 0.72 -8.11 -6.96
CA THR A 140 0.70 -9.18 -7.96
C THR A 140 0.79 -8.65 -9.39
N GLY A 141 0.66 -7.33 -9.59
CA GLY A 141 0.47 -6.75 -10.92
C GLY A 141 -0.91 -7.11 -11.50
N ALA A 142 -1.92 -7.29 -10.64
CA ALA A 142 -3.28 -7.55 -11.08
C ALA A 142 -3.78 -6.43 -12.00
N LEU A 143 -4.57 -6.79 -13.01
CA LEU A 143 -5.19 -5.81 -13.90
C LEU A 143 -6.18 -4.93 -13.12
N SER A 144 -6.12 -3.60 -13.31
CA SER A 144 -7.18 -2.69 -12.86
C SER A 144 -8.28 -2.58 -13.91
N THR A 145 -9.50 -2.36 -13.46
CA THR A 145 -10.68 -2.07 -14.30
C THR A 145 -10.74 -0.60 -14.76
N GLY A 146 -9.82 0.25 -14.30
CA GLY A 146 -9.71 1.65 -14.69
C GLY A 146 -9.10 1.88 -16.08
N TYR A 147 -9.07 3.15 -16.50
CA TYR A 147 -8.41 3.56 -17.74
C TYR A 147 -6.89 3.44 -17.60
N TRP A 148 -6.26 2.70 -18.52
CA TRP A 148 -4.81 2.61 -18.65
C TRP A 148 -4.34 3.35 -19.90
N PRO A 149 -3.23 4.10 -19.82
CA PRO A 149 -2.55 4.58 -21.02
C PRO A 149 -2.16 3.40 -21.91
N GLU A 150 -2.33 3.56 -23.22
CA GLU A 150 -2.02 2.52 -24.19
C GLU A 150 -0.54 2.11 -24.08
N GLY A 151 -0.28 0.82 -23.79
CA GLY A 151 1.07 0.27 -23.65
C GLY A 151 1.64 0.26 -22.22
N GLU A 152 0.90 0.71 -21.20
CA GLU A 152 1.28 0.50 -19.79
C GLU A 152 0.73 -0.82 -19.25
N GLU A 153 1.63 -1.71 -18.84
CA GLU A 153 1.26 -2.94 -18.12
C GLU A 153 1.37 -2.73 -16.60
N PRO A 154 0.46 -3.33 -15.81
CA PRO A 154 0.50 -3.24 -14.35
C PRO A 154 1.81 -3.84 -13.84
N THR A 155 2.64 -3.01 -13.23
CA THR A 155 3.92 -3.43 -12.66
C THR A 155 3.72 -3.88 -11.22
N PRO A 156 4.02 -5.14 -10.86
CA PRO A 156 3.91 -5.60 -9.48
C PRO A 156 4.72 -4.72 -8.53
N SER A 157 4.09 -4.22 -7.47
CA SER A 157 4.73 -3.30 -6.54
C SER A 157 4.20 -3.37 -5.10
N PHE A 158 5.07 -3.06 -4.16
CA PHE A 158 4.73 -2.86 -2.75
C PHE A 158 5.68 -1.84 -2.12
N CYS A 159 5.35 -1.34 -0.93
CA CYS A 159 6.21 -0.40 -0.22
C CYS A 159 6.63 -0.88 1.16
N LEU A 160 7.83 -0.51 1.59
CA LEU A 160 8.28 -0.59 2.98
C LEU A 160 8.46 0.82 3.52
N MET A 161 7.90 1.10 4.68
CA MET A 161 8.08 2.36 5.39
C MET A 161 9.03 2.14 6.57
N ASP A 162 10.02 3.01 6.68
CA ASP A 162 10.81 3.20 7.89
C ASP A 162 10.41 4.53 8.52
N ILE A 163 9.86 4.48 9.73
CA ILE A 163 9.30 5.64 10.42
C ILE A 163 10.16 5.93 11.64
N GLN A 164 10.75 7.13 11.65
CA GLN A 164 11.63 7.60 12.71
C GLN A 164 11.21 8.99 13.16
N GLY A 165 10.43 9.06 14.24
CA GLY A 165 9.92 10.33 14.76
C GLY A 165 8.95 11.00 13.80
N ASP A 166 9.33 12.16 13.26
CA ASP A 166 8.59 12.99 12.29
C ASP A 166 8.97 12.70 10.83
N VAL A 167 9.90 11.77 10.59
CA VAL A 167 10.40 11.41 9.26
C VAL A 167 9.91 10.02 8.86
N LEU A 168 9.40 9.93 7.63
CA LEU A 168 9.08 8.68 6.95
C LEU A 168 10.00 8.50 5.75
N VAL A 169 10.61 7.33 5.65
CA VAL A 169 11.35 6.89 4.47
C VAL A 169 10.60 5.73 3.83
N LEU A 170 10.13 5.93 2.60
CA LEU A 170 9.41 4.96 1.79
C LEU A 170 10.39 4.29 0.82
N TYR A 171 10.43 2.96 0.85
CA TYR A 171 11.13 2.14 -0.12
C TYR A 171 10.09 1.44 -1.00
N VAL A 172 10.14 1.70 -2.29
CA VAL A 172 9.19 1.16 -3.27
C VAL A 172 9.89 0.03 -4.01
N TYR A 173 9.30 -1.15 -3.97
CA TYR A 173 9.80 -2.31 -4.69
C TYR A 173 8.91 -2.53 -5.90
N GLN A 174 9.49 -2.50 -7.10
CA GLN A 174 8.80 -2.73 -8.35
C GLN A 174 9.44 -3.88 -9.10
N LEU A 175 8.64 -4.77 -9.68
CA LEU A 175 9.12 -5.85 -10.51
C LEU A 175 9.10 -5.42 -11.99
N LYS A 176 10.24 -4.98 -12.52
CA LYS A 176 10.38 -4.55 -13.91
C LYS A 176 10.79 -5.74 -14.78
N THR A 177 10.03 -6.00 -15.84
CA THR A 177 10.35 -7.04 -16.83
C THR A 177 11.09 -6.39 -18.00
N ASP A 178 12.26 -6.91 -18.35
CA ASP A 178 12.99 -6.42 -19.52
C ASP A 178 12.40 -6.97 -20.83
N ALA A 179 12.90 -6.48 -21.98
CA ALA A 179 12.46 -6.95 -23.30
C ALA A 179 12.75 -8.44 -23.57
N ASN A 180 13.58 -9.08 -22.74
CA ASN A 180 13.92 -10.50 -22.82
C ASN A 180 13.08 -11.36 -21.86
N GLY A 181 12.12 -10.76 -21.13
CA GLY A 181 11.30 -11.45 -20.14
C GLY A 181 12.00 -11.70 -18.79
N VAL A 182 13.17 -11.10 -18.56
CA VAL A 182 13.89 -11.18 -17.29
C VAL A 182 13.32 -10.16 -16.33
N GLU A 183 12.66 -10.65 -15.29
CA GLU A 183 12.19 -9.82 -14.19
C GLU A 183 13.37 -9.30 -13.37
N THR A 184 13.33 -8.06 -12.91
CA THR A 184 14.30 -7.48 -11.97
C THR A 184 13.57 -6.66 -10.93
N VAL A 185 14.08 -6.66 -9.69
CA VAL A 185 13.48 -5.85 -8.62
C VAL A 185 14.17 -4.50 -8.61
N ALA A 186 13.45 -3.46 -9.01
CA ALA A 186 13.88 -2.08 -8.86
C ALA A 186 13.45 -1.56 -7.48
N VAL A 187 14.31 -0.75 -6.85
CA VAL A 187 14.04 -0.13 -5.56
C VAL A 187 14.17 1.38 -5.69
N GLU A 188 13.12 2.10 -5.35
CA GLU A 188 13.10 3.56 -5.32
C GLU A 188 12.91 4.04 -3.88
N LYS A 189 13.49 5.20 -3.54
CA LYS A 189 13.45 5.75 -2.19
C LYS A 189 12.82 7.14 -2.22
N VAL A 190 11.77 7.33 -1.42
CA VAL A 190 11.10 8.62 -1.21
C VAL A 190 11.16 8.95 0.28
N SER A 191 11.33 10.22 0.63
CA SER A 191 11.34 10.66 2.03
C SER A 191 10.32 11.76 2.24
N PHE A 192 9.57 11.66 3.32
CA PHE A 192 8.64 12.67 3.79
C PHE A 192 9.02 13.10 5.19
N ARG A 193 8.88 14.38 5.48
CA ARG A 193 9.05 14.92 6.83
C ARG A 193 7.85 15.78 7.17
N LYS A 194 7.22 15.49 8.31
CA LYS A 194 6.13 16.32 8.81
C LYS A 194 6.68 17.68 9.21
N ASN A 195 6.31 18.72 8.46
CA ASN A 195 6.61 20.08 8.85
C ASN A 195 5.72 20.47 10.03
N SER A 196 6.32 20.83 11.15
CA SER A 196 5.60 21.47 12.25
C SER A 196 5.07 22.81 11.75
N VAL A 197 3.75 22.92 11.58
CA VAL A 197 3.11 24.22 11.40
C VAL A 197 3.42 25.04 12.66
N GLN A 198 4.24 26.09 12.52
CA GLN A 198 4.35 27.11 13.56
C GLN A 198 3.00 27.80 13.65
N SER A 199 2.18 27.38 14.61
CA SER A 199 1.05 28.15 15.13
C SER A 199 1.56 29.22 16.08
#